data_AF-A0A832PY01-F1
#
_entry.id   AF-A0A832PY01-F1
#
_cell.length_a   1.000
_cell.length_b   1.000
_cell.length_c   1.000
_cell.angle_alpha   90.00
_cell.angle_beta   90.00
_cell.angle_gamma   90.00
#
_symmetry.space_group_name_H-M   'P 1'
#
loop_
_entity.id
_entity.type
_entity.pdbx_description
1 polymer ?
#
loop_
_entity_poly.entity_id
_entity_poly.type
_entity_poly.pdbx_seq_one_letter_code
_entity_poly.pdbx_strand_id
1 'polypeptide(L)' 'MINFSKIPSPCYVMEEELMRKNLQLIKSVKDRAEIEVILAFKAFAAWKSFPIIKEYIQHSTASSVSEA' A
#
# COMPACT_ATOMS: atom_id res chain seq x y z
N MET A 1 -7.78 16.50 -10.92
CA MET A 1 -6.84 15.68 -11.72
C MET A 1 -5.43 16.16 -11.46
N ILE A 2 -4.51 15.23 -11.17
CA ILE A 2 -3.08 15.53 -11.00
C ILE A 2 -2.51 16.00 -12.34
N ASN A 3 -1.71 17.06 -12.33
CA ASN A 3 -0.99 17.50 -13.50
C ASN A 3 0.39 16.83 -13.56
N PHE A 4 0.51 15.78 -14.36
CA PHE A 4 1.73 14.99 -14.49
C PHE A 4 2.92 15.77 -15.06
N SER A 5 2.71 16.86 -15.81
CA SER A 5 3.83 17.63 -16.40
C SER A 5 4.68 18.38 -15.36
N LYS A 6 4.19 18.50 -14.12
CA LYS A 6 4.92 19.13 -13.01
C LYS A 6 5.77 18.16 -12.20
N ILE A 7 5.69 16.85 -12.49
CA ILE A 7 6.39 15.81 -11.74
C ILE A 7 7.71 15.48 -12.47
N PRO A 8 8.85 15.46 -11.78
CA PRO A 8 10.13 15.16 -12.41
C PRO A 8 10.16 13.73 -12.96
N SER A 9 10.78 13.55 -14.12
CA SER A 9 10.97 12.24 -14.76
C SER A 9 12.46 11.86 -14.75
N PRO A 10 12.82 10.58 -14.47
CA PRO A 10 11.93 9.45 -14.19
C PRO A 10 11.49 9.39 -12.72
N CYS A 11 10.21 9.06 -12.49
CA CYS A 11 9.72 8.75 -11.15
C CYS A 11 8.55 7.76 -11.20
N TYR A 12 8.26 7.14 -10.05
CA TYR A 12 7.00 6.44 -9.81
C TYR A 12 6.02 7.40 -9.15
N VAL A 13 4.80 7.47 -9.68
CA VAL A 13 3.70 8.26 -9.10
C VAL A 13 2.69 7.31 -8.47
N MET A 14 2.35 7.57 -7.23
CA MET A 14 1.34 6.81 -6.48
C MET A 14 0.18 7.74 -6.16
N GLU A 15 -1.00 7.43 -6.71
CA GLU A 15 -2.22 8.20 -6.47
C GLU A 15 -2.96 7.65 -5.26
N GLU A 16 -3.17 8.50 -4.24
CA GLU A 16 -3.77 8.08 -2.98
C GLU A 16 -5.20 7.55 -3.15
N GLU A 17 -6.04 8.22 -3.96
CA GLU A 17 -7.43 7.80 -4.16
C GLU A 17 -7.53 6.40 -4.77
N LEU A 18 -6.69 6.10 -5.78
CA LEU A 18 -6.62 4.78 -6.39
C LEU A 18 -6.06 3.74 -5.41
N MET A 19 -5.06 4.10 -4.61
CA MET A 19 -4.51 3.24 -3.57
C MET A 19 -5.56 2.88 -2.52
N ARG A 20 -6.32 3.86 -2.02
CA ARG A 20 -7.42 3.64 -1.06
C ARG A 20 -8.52 2.77 -1.64
N LYS A 21 -8.88 2.95 -2.92
CA LYS A 21 -9.84 2.07 -3.62
C LYS A 21 -9.36 0.61 -3.65
N ASN A 22 -8.07 0.39 -3.95
CA ASN A 22 -7.48 -0.95 -3.93
C ASN A 22 -7.47 -1.53 -2.51
N LEU A 23 -7.10 -0.75 -1.49
CA LEU A 23 -7.11 -1.17 -0.09
C LEU A 23 -8.52 -1.49 0.42
N GLN A 24 -9.54 -0.73 0.02
CA GLN A 24 -10.95 -1.03 0.29
C GLN A 24 -11.38 -2.37 -0.33
N LEU A 25 -10.96 -2.65 -1.56
CA LEU A 25 -11.23 -3.94 -2.20
C LEU A 25 -10.55 -5.09 -1.43
N ILE A 26 -9.27 -4.95 -1.09
CA ILE A 26 -8.53 -5.94 -0.30
C ILE A 26 -9.22 -6.18 1.05
N LYS A 27 -9.61 -5.10 1.76
CA LYS A 27 -10.37 -5.20 3.01
C LYS A 27 -11.69 -5.95 2.81
N SER A 28 -12.43 -5.68 1.74
CA SER A 28 -13.69 -6.39 1.45
C SER A 28 -13.49 -7.90 1.22
N VAL A 29 -12.34 -8.31 0.68
CA VAL A 29 -12.00 -9.72 0.51
C VAL A 29 -11.62 -10.32 1.86
N LYS A 30 -10.77 -9.63 2.63
CA LYS A 30 -10.39 -10.00 4.00
C LYS A 30 -11.63 -10.29 4.86
N ASP A 31 -12.57 -9.34 4.89
CA ASP A 31 -13.77 -9.40 5.73
C ASP A 31 -14.73 -10.52 5.29
N ARG A 32 -14.90 -10.73 3.98
CA ARG A 32 -15.80 -11.78 3.44
C ARG A 32 -15.24 -13.20 3.58
N ALA A 33 -13.92 -13.34 3.55
CA ALA A 33 -13.25 -14.63 3.66
C ALA A 33 -12.86 -14.98 5.10
N GLU A 34 -13.07 -14.06 6.07
CA GLU A 34 -12.69 -14.22 7.47
C GLU A 34 -11.20 -14.59 7.65
N ILE A 35 -10.35 -14.00 6.81
CA ILE A 35 -8.90 -14.18 6.84
C ILE A 35 -8.20 -12.91 7.32
N GLU A 36 -6.92 -13.00 7.59
CA GLU A 36 -6.05 -11.83 7.72
C GLU A 36 -5.18 -11.65 6.48
N VAL A 37 -4.95 -10.39 6.12
CA VAL A 37 -4.07 -10.00 5.02
C VAL A 37 -2.88 -9.27 5.63
N ILE A 38 -1.68 -9.61 5.18
CA ILE A 38 -0.43 -8.99 5.64
C ILE A 38 0.26 -8.28 4.49
N LEU A 39 0.88 -7.13 4.75
CA LEU A 39 1.66 -6.39 3.76
C LEU A 39 3.06 -7.00 3.62
N ALA A 40 3.45 -7.42 2.42
CA ALA A 40 4.79 -7.92 2.15
C ALA A 40 5.75 -6.81 1.72
N PHE A 41 6.75 -6.50 2.56
CA PHE A 41 7.69 -5.40 2.28
C PHE A 41 8.58 -5.65 1.06
N LYS A 42 8.87 -6.91 0.73
CA LYS A 42 9.61 -7.29 -0.47
C LYS A 42 9.01 -6.75 -1.78
N ALA A 43 7.70 -6.51 -1.79
CA ALA A 43 6.97 -6.00 -2.94
C ALA A 43 6.56 -4.52 -2.76
N PHE A 44 6.57 -4.03 -1.52
CA PHE A 44 6.06 -2.70 -1.21
C PHE A 44 6.69 -2.14 0.08
N ALA A 45 7.75 -1.35 -0.11
CA ALA A 45 8.50 -0.67 0.96
C ALA A 45 8.39 0.87 0.85
N ALA A 46 7.27 1.39 0.32
CA ALA A 46 7.03 2.82 0.23
C ALA A 46 6.57 3.38 1.59
N TRP A 47 7.49 3.46 2.55
CA TRP A 47 7.23 3.76 3.98
C TRP A 47 6.30 4.95 4.23
N LYS A 48 6.38 6.01 3.41
CA LYS A 48 5.53 7.21 3.53
C LYS A 48 4.03 6.93 3.36
N SER A 49 3.67 5.85 2.68
CA SER A 49 2.27 5.43 2.46
C SER A 49 1.71 4.57 3.60
N PHE A 50 2.55 4.12 4.54
CA PHE A 50 2.14 3.19 5.58
C PHE A 50 1.07 3.72 6.52
N PRO A 51 1.03 5.02 6.88
CA PRO A 51 -0.10 5.57 7.65
C PRO A 51 -1.45 5.28 6.99
N ILE A 52 -1.53 5.34 5.66
CA ILE A 52 -2.76 5.05 4.90
C ILE A 52 -3.02 3.54 4.87
N ILE A 53 -2.02 2.71 4.61
CA ILE A 53 -2.19 1.24 4.54
C ILE A 53 -2.64 0.69 5.90
N LYS A 54 -2.12 1.23 7.00
CA LYS A 54 -2.47 0.83 8.37
C LYS A 54 -3.93 1.09 8.72
N GLU A 55 -4.66 1.90 7.96
CA GLU A 55 -6.11 2.03 8.10
C GLU A 55 -6.86 0.75 7.66
N TYR A 56 -6.21 -0.13 6.88
CA TYR A 56 -6.83 -1.33 6.27
C TYR A 56 -6.12 -2.65 6.64
N ILE A 57 -4.79 -2.63 6.81
CA ILE A 57 -3.95 -3.81 7.05
C ILE A 57 -3.07 -3.57 8.29
N GLN A 58 -3.19 -4.42 9.32
CA GLN A 58 -2.49 -4.22 10.61
C GLN A 58 -1.14 -4.94 10.72
N HIS A 59 -0.86 -5.87 9.81
CA HIS A 59 0.28 -6.77 9.92
C HIS A 59 1.14 -6.71 8.65
N SER A 60 2.42 -7.01 8.80
CA SER A 60 3.37 -7.04 7.69
C SER A 60 4.31 -8.23 7.80
N THR A 61 4.99 -8.53 6.70
CA THR A 61 6.09 -9.49 6.63
C THR A 61 7.28 -8.85 5.93
N ALA A 62 8.44 -8.91 6.60
CA ALA A 62 9.73 -8.52 6.06
C ALA A 62 10.44 -9.75 5.48
N SER A 63 11.21 -9.58 4.41
CA SER A 63 12.03 -10.67 3.83
C SER A 63 13.49 -10.61 4.30
N SER A 64 13.86 -9.55 5.02
CA SER A 64 15.17 -9.36 5.64
C SER A 64 15.05 -8.52 6.92
N VAL A 65 16.06 -8.59 7.80
CA VAL A 65 16.14 -7.76 9.01
C VAL A 65 16.26 -6.27 8.67
N SER A 66 16.85 -5.93 7.52
CA SER A 66 17.00 -4.54 7.08
C SER A 66 15.67 -3.85 6.74
N GLU A 67 14.61 -4.62 6.51
CA GLU A 67 13.26 -4.11 6.24
C GLU A 67 12.37 -4.09 7.51
N ALA A 68 12.86 -4.64 8.63
CA ALA A 68 12.08 -4.90 9.85
C ALA A 68 12.15 -3.76 10.88
#